data_AF-A0A5B9MH32-F1
#
_entry.id   AF-A0A5B9MH32-F1
#
_cell.length_a   1.000
_cell.length_b   1.000
_cell.length_c   1.000
_cell.angle_alpha   90.00
_cell.angle_beta   90.00
_cell.angle_gamma   90.00
#
_symmetry.space_group_name_H-M   'P 1'
#
loop_
_entity.id
_entity.type
_entity.pdbx_description
1 polymer ?
#
loop_
_entity_poly.entity_id
_entity_poly.type
_entity_poly.pdbx_seq_one_letter_code
_entity_poly.pdbx_strand_id
1 'polypeptide(L)'
;MQATHRKIEFVNPAPAVSLTREFDRASRVLSFGLILALLNWYDLEMTLSAFQAGVLYEANPIAEWLLSAHGAIGLRVFKAAMVSVAMVGFLAGRRHWMAELGCLVSIVIYTVVAFAWVFYPLDFS
;
A
#
# COMPACT_ATOMS: atom_id res chain seq x y z
N MET A 1 -10.27 68.98 -7.45
CA MET A 1 -10.48 67.67 -6.78
C MET A 1 -10.04 66.57 -7.74
N GLN A 2 -8.85 66.00 -7.54
CA GLN A 2 -8.37 64.86 -8.33
C GLN A 2 -8.82 63.56 -7.65
N ALA A 3 -9.60 62.75 -8.38
CA ALA A 3 -10.07 61.46 -7.90
C ALA A 3 -8.96 60.41 -8.09
N THR A 4 -8.42 59.93 -6.97
CA THR A 4 -7.41 58.88 -6.94
C THR A 4 -8.06 57.53 -7.24
N HIS A 5 -7.94 57.06 -8.49
CA HIS A 5 -8.36 55.69 -8.86
C HIS A 5 -7.44 54.67 -8.20
N ARG A 6 -7.91 54.07 -7.10
CA ARG A 6 -7.23 52.95 -6.44
C ARG A 6 -7.49 51.68 -7.24
N LYS A 7 -6.47 51.18 -7.95
CA LYS A 7 -6.50 49.86 -8.61
C LYS A 7 -6.59 48.79 -7.51
N ILE A 8 -7.71 48.09 -7.44
CA ILE A 8 -7.85 46.91 -6.57
C ILE A 8 -7.19 45.75 -7.31
N GLU A 9 -5.97 45.39 -6.91
CA GLU A 9 -5.33 44.17 -7.39
C GLU A 9 -6.00 42.97 -6.71
N PHE A 10 -6.74 42.19 -7.50
CA PHE A 10 -7.23 40.89 -7.05
C PHE A 10 -6.04 39.95 -6.90
N VAL A 11 -5.63 39.71 -5.65
CA VAL A 11 -4.66 38.66 -5.31
C VAL A 11 -5.22 37.32 -5.78
N ASN A 12 -4.56 36.70 -6.75
CA ASN A 12 -5.00 35.42 -7.31
C ASN A 12 -4.84 34.31 -6.24
N PRO A 13 -5.94 33.69 -5.75
CA PRO A 13 -5.88 32.66 -4.71
C PRO A 13 -5.43 31.27 -5.23
N ALA A 14 -5.09 31.15 -6.51
CA ALA A 14 -4.65 29.91 -7.15
C ALA A 14 -3.59 29.08 -6.38
N PRO A 15 -2.55 29.64 -5.73
CA PRO A 15 -1.53 28.82 -5.09
C PRO A 15 -2.01 28.10 -3.82
N ALA A 16 -2.97 28.66 -3.08
CA ALA A 16 -3.47 28.03 -1.85
C ALA A 16 -4.40 26.83 -2.14
N VAL A 17 -5.20 26.93 -3.22
CA VAL A 17 -6.13 25.87 -3.64
C VAL A 17 -5.40 24.67 -4.24
N SER A 18 -4.24 24.86 -4.87
CA SER A 18 -3.46 23.74 -5.44
C SER A 18 -2.73 22.93 -4.36
N LEU A 19 -2.16 23.58 -3.34
CA LEU A 19 -1.45 22.91 -2.25
C LEU A 19 -2.38 22.00 -1.43
N THR A 20 -3.56 22.49 -1.05
CA THR A 20 -4.54 21.72 -0.26
C THR A 20 -4.96 20.42 -0.97
N ARG A 21 -5.22 20.47 -2.27
CA ARG A 21 -5.55 19.28 -3.08
C ARG A 21 -4.41 18.26 -3.14
N GLU A 22 -3.16 18.70 -3.20
CA GLU A 22 -2.01 17.80 -3.20
C GLU A 22 -1.82 17.11 -1.85
N PHE A 23 -2.05 17.81 -0.73
CA PHE A 23 -2.03 17.22 0.61
C PHE A 23 -3.13 16.17 0.79
N ASP A 24 -4.36 16.45 0.34
CA ASP A 24 -5.47 15.48 0.41
C ASP A 24 -5.18 14.22 -0.39
N ARG A 25 -4.55 14.35 -1.57
CA ARG A 25 -4.15 13.21 -2.41
C ARG A 25 -3.05 12.37 -1.76
N ALA A 26 -2.02 13.02 -1.23
CA ALA A 26 -0.94 12.33 -0.54
C ALA A 26 -1.47 11.58 0.70
N SER A 27 -2.35 12.20 1.47
CA SER A 27 -3.02 11.57 2.61
C SER A 27 -3.82 10.33 2.18
N ARG A 28 -4.62 10.43 1.12
CA ARG A 28 -5.40 9.30 0.59
C ARG A 28 -4.52 8.14 0.12
N VAL A 29 -3.45 8.42 -0.63
CA VAL A 29 -2.49 7.39 -1.07
C VAL A 29 -1.79 6.74 0.12
N LEU A 30 -1.43 7.51 1.16
CA LEU A 30 -0.89 6.96 2.40
C LEU A 30 -1.89 6.06 3.13
N SER A 31 -3.16 6.45 3.21
CA SER A 31 -4.21 5.60 3.80
C SER A 31 -4.37 4.29 3.03
N PHE A 32 -4.39 4.32 1.70
CA PHE A 32 -4.43 3.12 0.88
C PHE A 32 -3.17 2.26 1.04
N GLY A 33 -1.99 2.89 1.08
CA GLY A 33 -0.73 2.21 1.35
C GLY A 33 -0.72 1.50 2.70
N LEU A 34 -1.26 2.14 3.75
CA LEU A 34 -1.37 1.55 5.09
C LEU A 34 -2.31 0.34 5.10
N ILE A 35 -3.48 0.44 4.48
CA ILE A 35 -4.42 -0.70 4.35
C ILE A 35 -3.74 -1.85 3.61
N LEU A 36 -3.05 -1.57 2.50
CA LEU A 36 -2.34 -2.56 1.72
C LEU A 36 -1.22 -3.23 2.52
N ALA A 37 -0.49 -2.46 3.33
CA ALA A 37 0.56 -2.97 4.21
C ALA A 37 0.00 -3.93 5.26
N LEU A 38 -1.13 -3.59 5.90
CA LEU A 38 -1.80 -4.46 6.88
C LEU A 38 -2.29 -5.76 6.23
N LEU A 39 -2.92 -5.68 5.06
CA LEU A 39 -3.38 -6.86 4.32
C LEU A 39 -2.21 -7.76 3.91
N ASN A 40 -1.10 -7.18 3.46
CA ASN A 40 0.11 -7.94 3.11
C ASN A 40 0.76 -8.59 4.34
N TRP A 41 0.69 -7.93 5.50
CA TRP A 41 1.19 -8.50 6.74
C TRP A 41 0.35 -9.67 7.21
N TYR A 42 -0.98 -9.54 7.15
CA TYR A 42 -1.91 -10.64 7.45
C TYR A 42 -1.67 -11.85 6.53
N ASP A 43 -1.60 -11.63 5.21
CA ASP A 43 -1.31 -12.65 4.21
C ASP A 43 0.01 -13.41 4.49
N LEU A 44 1.04 -12.68 4.92
CA LEU A 44 2.32 -13.28 5.30
C LEU A 44 2.19 -14.18 6.54
N GLU A 45 1.53 -13.72 7.60
CA GLU A 45 1.38 -14.51 8.83
C GLU A 45 0.56 -15.77 8.59
N MET A 46 -0.47 -15.70 7.72
CA MET A 46 -1.23 -16.88 7.29
C MET A 46 -0.36 -17.85 6.48
N THR A 47 0.43 -17.34 5.52
CA THR A 47 1.39 -18.14 4.75
C THR A 47 2.39 -18.85 5.65
N LEU A 48 2.97 -18.14 6.62
CA LEU A 48 3.90 -18.72 7.59
C LEU A 48 3.25 -19.78 8.48
N SER A 49 2.02 -19.53 8.93
CA SER A 49 1.27 -20.49 9.75
C SER A 49 0.98 -21.78 8.97
N ALA A 50 0.52 -21.64 7.72
CA ALA A 50 0.25 -22.78 6.84
C ALA A 50 1.51 -23.55 6.45
N PHE A 51 2.63 -22.85 6.23
CA PHE A 51 3.94 -23.47 5.98
C PHE A 51 4.42 -24.27 7.21
N GLN A 52 4.31 -23.69 8.41
CA GLN A 52 4.68 -24.38 9.66
C GLN A 52 3.79 -25.58 9.97
N ALA A 53 2.52 -25.53 9.57
CA ALA A 53 1.60 -26.67 9.66
C ALA A 53 1.86 -27.74 8.58
N GLY A 54 2.77 -27.51 7.64
CA GLY A 54 3.05 -28.43 6.53
C GLY A 54 1.93 -28.52 5.48
N VAL A 55 0.98 -27.59 5.51
CA VAL A 55 -0.20 -27.58 4.62
C VAL A 55 0.09 -26.84 3.31
N LEU A 56 1.06 -25.92 3.32
CA LEU A 56 1.39 -25.08 2.19
C LEU A 56 2.83 -25.34 1.71
N TYR A 57 2.97 -25.65 0.42
CA TYR A 57 4.25 -25.63 -0.28
C TYR A 57 4.43 -24.28 -0.96
N GLU A 58 5.52 -23.58 -0.65
CA GLU A 58 5.81 -22.25 -1.17
C GLU A 58 6.19 -22.33 -2.65
N ALA A 59 5.31 -21.84 -3.53
CA ALA A 59 5.53 -21.90 -4.98
C ALA A 59 6.53 -20.85 -5.48
N ASN A 60 6.80 -19.81 -4.70
CA ASN A 60 7.76 -18.78 -5.08
C ASN A 60 9.20 -19.23 -4.72
N PRO A 61 10.07 -19.49 -5.71
CA PRO A 61 11.41 -20.01 -5.45
C PRO A 61 12.27 -19.05 -4.61
N ILE A 62 12.01 -17.74 -4.67
CA ILE A 62 12.71 -16.75 -3.84
C ILE A 62 12.24 -16.86 -2.38
N ALA A 63 10.94 -17.03 -2.16
CA ALA A 63 10.37 -17.17 -0.82
C ALA A 63 10.80 -18.50 -0.17
N GLU A 64 10.81 -19.59 -0.93
CA GLU A 64 11.32 -20.90 -0.50
C GLU A 64 12.81 -20.82 -0.13
N TRP A 65 13.62 -20.16 -0.98
CA TRP A 65 15.04 -19.91 -0.68
C TRP A 65 15.23 -19.07 0.59
N LEU A 66 14.41 -18.02 0.78
CA LEU A 66 14.48 -17.19 1.99
C LEU A 66 14.06 -17.96 3.25
N LEU A 67 13.00 -18.76 3.16
CA LEU A 67 12.53 -19.61 4.25
C LEU A 67 13.60 -20.64 4.64
N SER A 68 14.24 -21.29 3.67
CA SER A 68 15.29 -22.28 3.93
C SER A 68 16.57 -21.64 4.49
N ALA A 69 16.99 -20.49 3.98
CA ALA A 69 18.23 -19.84 4.39
C ALA A 69 18.12 -19.01 5.68
N HIS A 70 16.96 -18.38 5.93
CA HIS A 70 16.78 -17.37 6.99
C HIS A 70 15.50 -17.57 7.82
N GLY A 71 14.72 -18.61 7.55
CA GLY A 71 13.47 -18.90 8.25
C GLY A 71 12.38 -17.84 8.02
N ALA A 72 11.42 -17.79 8.94
CA ALA A 72 10.31 -16.84 8.91
C ALA A 72 10.75 -15.37 8.93
N ILE A 73 11.90 -15.07 9.56
CA ILE A 73 12.45 -13.71 9.64
C ILE A 73 12.86 -13.21 8.25
N GLY A 74 13.53 -14.05 7.45
CA GLY A 74 13.93 -13.69 6.09
C GLY A 74 12.72 -13.31 5.22
N LEU A 75 11.65 -14.09 5.31
CA LEU A 75 10.43 -13.83 4.55
C LEU A 75 9.72 -12.54 5.01
N ARG A 76 9.68 -12.27 6.32
CA ARG A 76 9.17 -11.00 6.89
C ARG A 76 9.94 -9.79 6.37
N VAL A 77 11.27 -9.84 6.38
CA VAL A 77 12.10 -8.74 5.87
C VAL A 77 11.88 -8.53 4.37
N PHE A 78 11.83 -9.61 3.59
CA PHE A 78 11.57 -9.54 2.15
C PHE A 78 10.20 -8.92 1.83
N LYS A 79 9.13 -9.38 2.49
CA LYS A 79 7.78 -8.83 2.30
C LYS A 79 7.74 -7.35 2.70
N ALA A 80 8.35 -6.98 3.84
CA ALA A 80 8.42 -5.59 4.28
C ALA A 80 9.16 -4.69 3.27
N ALA A 81 10.26 -5.18 2.67
CA ALA A 81 10.98 -4.46 1.62
C ALA A 81 10.10 -4.27 0.37
N MET A 82 9.41 -5.33 -0.09
CA MET A 82 8.52 -5.27 -1.24
C MET A 82 7.35 -4.28 -1.04
N VAL A 83 6.71 -4.31 0.13
CA VAL A 83 5.64 -3.36 0.48
C VAL A 83 6.18 -1.93 0.53
N SER A 84 7.37 -1.73 1.11
CA SER A 84 8.00 -0.41 1.17
C SER A 84 8.30 0.14 -0.24
N VAL A 85 8.84 -0.69 -1.14
CA VAL A 85 9.09 -0.31 -2.54
C VAL A 85 7.79 0.04 -3.25
N ALA A 86 6.73 -0.75 -3.07
CA ALA A 86 5.42 -0.46 -3.64
C ALA A 86 4.85 0.88 -3.11
N MET A 87 4.95 1.13 -1.79
CA MET A 87 4.52 2.39 -1.19
C MET A 87 5.28 3.59 -1.75
N VAL A 88 6.61 3.49 -1.91
CA VAL A 88 7.42 4.54 -2.55
C VAL A 88 6.95 4.78 -3.98
N GLY A 89 6.68 3.72 -4.74
CA GLY A 89 6.14 3.82 -6.11
C GLY A 89 4.80 4.55 -6.16
N PHE A 90 3.85 4.19 -5.29
CA PHE A 90 2.56 4.87 -5.22
C PHE A 90 2.69 6.32 -4.77
N LEU A 91 3.55 6.61 -3.81
CA LEU A 91 3.81 7.98 -3.35
C LEU A 91 4.48 8.83 -4.42
N ALA A 92 5.43 8.28 -5.18
CA ALA A 92 6.01 8.96 -6.33
C ALA A 92 4.97 9.22 -7.42
N GLY A 93 4.09 8.24 -7.65
CA GLY A 93 3.00 8.30 -8.62
C GLY A 93 1.76 9.08 -8.17
N ARG A 94 1.69 9.62 -6.95
CA ARG A 94 0.48 10.19 -6.31
C ARG A 94 -0.24 11.30 -7.09
N ARG A 95 0.45 11.92 -8.05
CA ARG A 95 -0.14 12.95 -8.94
C ARG A 95 -0.95 12.35 -10.08
N HIS A 96 -0.75 11.08 -10.38
CA HIS A 96 -1.43 10.34 -11.44
C HIS A 96 -2.60 9.53 -10.87
N TRP A 97 -3.78 9.69 -11.46
CA TRP A 97 -4.98 8.92 -11.09
C TRP A 97 -4.76 7.40 -11.19
N MET A 98 -3.85 6.96 -12.05
CA MET A 98 -3.47 5.55 -12.21
C MET A 98 -2.83 4.97 -10.94
N ALA A 99 -2.12 5.77 -10.14
CA ALA A 99 -1.54 5.31 -8.88
C ALA A 99 -2.64 5.01 -7.85
N GLU A 100 -3.66 5.88 -7.77
CA GLU A 100 -4.82 5.65 -6.90
C GLU A 100 -5.61 4.41 -7.33
N LEU A 101 -5.86 4.25 -8.64
CA LEU A 101 -6.53 3.08 -9.16
C LEU A 101 -5.73 1.81 -8.89
N GLY A 102 -4.41 1.84 -9.10
CA GLY A 102 -3.53 0.71 -8.78
C GLY A 102 -3.61 0.33 -7.31
N CYS A 103 -3.56 1.31 -6.40
CA CYS A 103 -3.73 1.07 -4.97
C CYS A 103 -5.09 0.42 -4.64
N LEU A 104 -6.18 0.94 -5.19
CA LEU A 104 -7.52 0.39 -4.97
C LEU A 104 -7.65 -1.04 -5.49
N VAL A 105 -7.15 -1.32 -6.70
CA VAL A 105 -7.16 -2.68 -7.28
C VAL A 105 -6.34 -3.63 -6.41
N SER A 106 -5.15 -3.21 -5.96
CA SER A 106 -4.34 -4.03 -5.04
C SER A 106 -5.07 -4.31 -3.73
N ILE A 107 -5.73 -3.31 -3.12
CA ILE A 107 -6.53 -3.52 -1.90
C ILE A 107 -7.63 -4.56 -2.13
N VAL A 108 -8.38 -4.47 -3.24
CA VAL A 108 -9.44 -5.44 -3.56
C VAL A 108 -8.87 -6.85 -3.70
N ILE A 109 -7.79 -7.03 -4.46
CA ILE A 109 -7.13 -8.33 -4.64
C ILE A 109 -6.70 -8.90 -3.29
N TYR A 110 -5.97 -8.12 -2.48
CA TYR A 110 -5.49 -8.59 -1.18
C TYR A 110 -6.61 -8.81 -0.16
N THR A 111 -7.73 -8.09 -0.27
CA THR A 111 -8.92 -8.36 0.55
C THR A 111 -9.53 -9.71 0.20
N VAL A 112 -9.63 -10.04 -1.11
CA VAL A 112 -10.12 -11.35 -1.55
C VAL A 112 -9.20 -12.47 -1.06
N VAL A 113 -7.88 -12.29 -1.15
CA VAL A 113 -6.90 -13.25 -0.61
C VAL A 113 -7.05 -13.40 0.90
N ALA A 114 -7.19 -12.30 1.64
CA ALA A 114 -7.41 -12.34 3.08
C ALA A 114 -8.70 -13.08 3.46
N PHE A 115 -9.78 -12.90 2.70
CA PHE A 115 -11.01 -13.68 2.89
C PHE A 115 -10.83 -15.16 2.54
N ALA A 116 -10.08 -15.49 1.49
CA ALA A 116 -9.80 -16.88 1.15
C ALA A 116 -9.10 -17.62 2.31
N TRP A 117 -8.19 -16.93 3.01
CA TRP A 117 -7.54 -17.45 4.22
C TRP A 117 -8.51 -17.80 5.36
N VAL A 118 -9.64 -17.08 5.50
CA VAL A 118 -10.67 -17.39 6.52
C VAL A 118 -11.36 -18.73 6.24
N PHE A 119 -11.50 -19.11 4.97
CA PHE A 119 -12.12 -20.36 4.56
C PHE A 119 -11.12 -21.48 4.30
N TYR A 120 -9.82 -21.19 4.44
CA TYR A 120 -8.79 -22.19 4.21
C TYR A 120 -8.73 -23.14 5.41
N PRO A 121 -8.95 -24.45 5.23
CA PRO A 121 -8.91 -25.41 6.32
C PRO A 121 -7.47 -25.52 6.82
N LEU A 122 -7.18 -24.86 7.93
CA LEU A 122 -5.99 -25.11 8.73
C LEU A 122 -6.31 -26.30 9.64
N ASP A 123 -6.39 -27.49 9.06
CA ASP A 123 -6.59 -28.71 9.85
C ASP A 123 -5.28 -29.01 10.61
N PHE A 124 -5.27 -28.66 11.91
CA PHE A 124 -4.20 -29.00 12.84
C PHE A 124 -4.40 -30.44 13.34
N SER A 125 -4.18 -31.43 12.47
CA SER A 125 -4.21 -32.86 12.82
C SER A 125 -2.82 -33.42 13.08
#